data_AF-A0A970RDA3-F1
#
_entry.id   AF-A0A970RDA3-F1
#
_cell.length_a   1.000
_cell.length_b   1.000
_cell.length_c   1.000
_cell.angle_alpha   90.00
_cell.angle_beta   90.00
_cell.angle_gamma   90.00
#
_symmetry.space_group_name_H-M   'P 1'
#
loop_
_entity.id
_entity.type
_entity.pdbx_description
1 polymer ?
#
loop_
_entity_poly.entity_id
_entity_poly.type
_entity_poly.pdbx_seq_one_letter_code
_entity_poly.pdbx_strand_id
1 'polypeptide(L)' 'MSIYMVTVMTFVITWANTGMDQGFILRWFRSFYIAFPIAFSLTWLGAPYIQRFVAKRSKKTS' A
#
# COMPACT_ATOMS: atom_id res chain seq x y z
N MET A 1 6.45 -3.42 11.38
CA MET A 1 6.56 -2.47 10.25
C MET A 1 6.24 -1.09 10.78
N SER A 2 7.25 -0.22 10.85
CA SER A 2 7.19 1.05 11.58
C SER A 2 6.16 1.99 10.98
N ILE A 3 5.25 2.49 11.83
CA ILE A 3 4.23 3.51 11.50
C ILE A 3 4.83 4.68 10.72
N TYR A 4 6.07 5.06 11.04
CA TYR A 4 6.82 6.10 10.36
C TYR A 4 6.88 5.95 8.83
N MET A 5 7.10 4.73 8.33
CA MET A 5 7.23 4.48 6.89
C MET A 5 5.88 4.65 6.17
N VAL A 6 4.78 4.23 6.81
CA VAL A 6 3.44 4.32 6.22
C VAL A 6 2.93 5.76 6.23
N THR A 7 3.21 6.52 7.29
CA THR A 7 2.81 7.93 7.41
C THR A 7 3.54 8.79 6.38
N VAL A 8 4.85 8.60 6.21
CA VAL A 8 5.64 9.36 5.24
C VAL A 8 5.23 9.02 3.80
N MET A 9 5.06 7.74 3.46
CA MET A 9 4.65 7.35 2.10
C MET A 9 3.26 7.89 1.74
N THR A 10 2.28 7.78 2.64
CA THR A 10 0.93 8.28 2.37
C THR A 10 0.87 9.81 2.28
N PHE A 11 1.68 10.52 3.08
CA PHE A 11 1.85 11.97 2.99
C PHE A 11 2.48 12.39 1.65
N VAL A 12 3.60 11.78 1.27
CA VAL A 12 4.31 12.07 0.03
C VAL A 12 3.46 11.75 -1.21
N ILE A 13 2.75 10.61 -1.23
CA ILE A 13 1.88 10.24 -2.35
C ILE A 13 0.73 11.25 -2.50
N THR A 14 0.11 11.67 -1.40
CA THR A 14 -0.97 12.67 -1.45
C THR A 14 -0.43 14.02 -1.92
N TRP A 15 0.77 14.42 -1.44
CA TRP A 15 1.40 15.67 -1.86
C TRP A 15 1.77 15.66 -3.34
N ALA A 16 2.34 14.56 -3.84
CA ALA A 16 2.72 14.39 -5.24
C ALA A 16 1.51 14.38 -6.20
N ASN A 17 0.36 13.87 -5.78
CA ASN A 17 -0.83 13.76 -6.65
C ASN A 17 -1.72 15.01 -6.65
N THR A 18 -1.69 15.82 -5.59
CA THR A 18 -2.68 16.89 -5.41
C THR A 18 -2.10 18.28 -5.20
N GLY A 19 -0.80 18.40 -4.94
CA GLY A 19 -0.19 19.67 -4.54
C GLY A 19 -0.66 20.14 -3.14
N MET A 20 0.06 21.11 -2.56
CA MET A 20 -0.26 21.65 -1.24
C MET A 20 -1.22 22.83 -1.38
N ASP A 21 -2.52 22.53 -1.50
CA ASP A 21 -3.60 23.51 -1.68
C ASP A 21 -4.58 23.53 -0.49
N GLN A 22 -5.51 24.50 -0.44
CA GLN A 22 -6.46 24.63 0.67
C GLN A 22 -7.39 23.40 0.71
N GLY A 23 -7.21 22.55 1.72
CA GLY A 23 -7.90 21.25 1.85
C GLY A 23 -6.98 20.02 1.73
N PHE A 24 -5.66 20.22 1.65
CA PHE A 24 -4.66 19.14 1.60
C PHE A 24 -4.81 18.10 2.71
N ILE A 25 -5.01 18.52 3.97
CA ILE A 25 -5.19 17.61 5.11
C ILE A 25 -6.42 16.72 4.95
N LEU A 26 -7.55 17.26 4.47
CA LEU A 26 -8.79 16.50 4.29
C LEU A 26 -8.65 15.46 3.16
N ARG A 27 -7.96 15.84 2.07
CA ARG A 27 -7.62 14.94 0.96
C ARG A 27 -6.61 13.87 1.38
N TRP A 28 -5.62 14.22 2.18
CA TRP A 28 -4.66 13.28 2.76
C TRP A 28 -5.36 12.23 3.62
N PHE A 29 -6.26 12.65 4.51
CA PHE A 29 -7.04 11.73 5.34
C PHE A 29 -7.94 10.81 4.50
N ARG A 30 -8.59 11.35 3.45
CA ARG A 30 -9.42 10.56 2.53
C ARG A 30 -8.59 9.53 1.76
N SER A 31 -7.43 9.91 1.24
CA SER A 31 -6.51 9.02 0.54
C SER A 31 -5.94 7.95 1.48
N PHE A 32 -5.58 8.32 2.71
CA PHE A 32 -5.14 7.37 3.73
C PHE A 32 -6.23 6.33 4.04
N TYR A 33 -7.47 6.79 4.22
CA TYR A 33 -8.62 5.93 4.50
C TYR A 33 -8.94 4.96 3.36
N ILE A 34 -8.72 5.36 2.10
CA ILE A 34 -8.90 4.49 0.92
C ILE A 34 -7.72 3.54 0.75
N ALA A 35 -6.49 4.01 0.96
CA ALA A 35 -5.28 3.20 0.81
C ALA A 35 -5.18 2.08 1.84
N PHE A 36 -5.64 2.32 3.08
CA PHE A 36 -5.59 1.34 4.17
C PHE A 36 -6.32 0.01 3.87
N PRO A 37 -7.61 -0.01 3.49
CA PRO A 37 -8.31 -1.26 3.15
C PRO A 37 -7.76 -1.90 1.87
N ILE A 38 -7.27 -1.11 0.91
CA ILE A 38 -6.63 -1.65 -0.30
C ILE A 38 -5.34 -2.38 0.05
N ALA A 39 -4.45 -1.76 0.82
CA ALA A 39 -3.18 -2.35 1.25
C ALA A 39 -3.40 -3.58 2.15
N PHE A 40 -4.40 -3.52 3.04
CA PHE A 40 -4.78 -4.66 3.87
C PHE A 40 -5.28 -5.83 3.02
N SER A 41 -6.21 -5.57 2.10
CA SER A 41 -6.74 -6.59 1.18
C SER A 41 -5.63 -7.19 0.32
N LEU A 42 -4.74 -6.35 -0.22
CA LEU A 42 -3.63 -6.79 -1.06
C LEU A 42 -2.62 -7.63 -0.27
N THR A 43 -2.38 -7.34 1.00
CA THR A 43 -1.47 -8.13 1.84
C THR A 43 -2.11 -9.45 2.24
N TRP A 44 -3.37 -9.42 2.67
CA TRP A 44 -4.09 -10.60 3.12
C TRP A 44 -4.37 -11.60 1.99
N LEU A 45 -4.75 -11.08 0.81
CA LEU A 45 -4.94 -11.89 -0.40
C LEU A 45 -3.61 -12.19 -1.10
N GLY A 46 -2.70 -11.23 -1.17
CA GLY A 46 -1.44 -11.37 -1.89
C GLY A 46 -0.46 -12.34 -1.23
N ALA A 47 -0.42 -12.42 0.11
CA ALA A 47 0.49 -13.32 0.81
C ALA A 47 0.34 -14.81 0.40
N PRO A 48 -0.85 -15.43 0.46
CA PRO A 48 -1.02 -16.81 0.00
C PRO A 48 -0.85 -16.96 -1.52
N TYR A 49 -1.22 -15.94 -2.30
CA TYR A 49 -1.04 -15.97 -3.75
C TYR A 49 0.44 -15.99 -4.14
N ILE A 50 1.24 -15.06 -3.61
CA ILE A 50 2.68 -14.97 -3.89
C ILE A 50 3.40 -16.25 -3.44
N GLN A 51 3.06 -16.78 -2.27
CA GLN A 51 3.61 -18.06 -1.79
C GLN A 51 3.29 -19.22 -2.75
N ARG A 52 2.05 -19.29 -3.26
CA ARG A 52 1.66 -20.30 -4.26
C ARG A 52 2.40 -20.12 -5.58
N PHE A 53 2.58 -18.89 -6.05
CA PHE A 53 3.33 -18.60 -7.28
C PHE A 53 4.81 -18.97 -7.14
N VAL A 54 5.45 -18.61 -6.03
CA VAL A 54 6.86 -18.96 -5.74
C VAL A 54 7.01 -20.48 -5.61
N ALA A 55 6.13 -21.15 -4.87
CA ALA A 55 6.16 -22.61 -4.71
C ALA A 55 5.99 -23.35 -6.04
N LYS A 56 5.10 -22.84 -6.93
CA LYS A 56 4.86 -23.42 -8.25
C LYS A 56 6.05 -23.25 -9.21
N ARG A 57 6.86 -22.20 -9.02
CA ARG A 57 8.07 -21.94 -9.83
C ARG A 57 9.32 -22.64 -9.28
N SER A 58 9.44 -22.80 -7.97
CA SER A 58 10.55 -23.54 -7.34
C SER A 58 10.54 -25.04 -7.67
N LYS A 59 9.36 -25.66 -7.84
CA LYS A 59 9.24 -27.07 -8.27
C LYS A 59 9.62 -27.35 -9.73
N LYS A 60 9.80 -26.32 -10.57
CA LYS A 60 10.12 -26.51 -12.00
C LYS A 60 11.64 -26.55 -12.28
N THR A 61 12.46 -26.39 -11.25
CA THR A 61 13.94 -26.37 -11.37
C THR A 61 14.60 -27.51 -10.60
N SER A 62 13.83 -28.43 -10.01
CA SER A 62 14.36 -29.65 -9.39
C SER A 62 13.83 -30.90 -10.06
#